data_AF-A0A831VRK7-F1
#
_entry.id   AF-A0A831VRK7-F1
#
_cell.length_a   1.000
_cell.length_b   1.000
_cell.length_c   1.000
_cell.angle_alpha   90.00
_cell.angle_beta   90.00
_cell.angle_gamma   90.00
#
_symmetry.space_group_name_H-M   'P 1'
#
loop_
_entity.id
_entity.type
_entity.pdbx_description
1 polymer ?
#
loop_
_entity_poly.entity_id
_entity_poly.type
_entity_poly.pdbx_seq_one_letter_code
_entity_poly.pdbx_strand_id
1 'polypeptide(L)' 'MLTYIKESIEELRNNVTLPPKAESSNLMIIVAVFSIVFALATWGVDTVFSNLVQLYFENILN' A
#
# COMPACT_ATOMS: atom_id res chain seq x y z
N MET A 1 -29.85 15.20 -7.54
CA MET A 1 -28.60 14.39 -7.52
C MET A 1 -27.45 15.08 -8.24
N LEU A 2 -27.59 15.45 -9.53
CA LEU A 2 -26.56 16.21 -10.27
C LEU A 2 -26.15 17.53 -9.58
N THR A 3 -27.10 18.25 -9.00
CA THR A 3 -26.85 19.50 -8.26
C THR A 3 -26.03 19.26 -6.99
N TYR A 4 -26.31 18.18 -6.27
CA TYR A 4 -25.59 17.81 -5.03
C TYR A 4 -24.13 17.45 -5.30
N ILE A 5 -23.86 16.70 -6.38
CA ILE A 5 -22.48 16.39 -6.79
C ILE A 5 -21.72 17.68 -7.15
N LYS A 6 -22.39 18.64 -7.78
CA LYS A 6 -21.79 19.94 -8.08
C LYS A 6 -21.48 20.75 -6.81
N GLU A 7 -22.44 20.84 -5.88
CA GLU A 7 -22.25 21.50 -4.59
C GLU A 7 -21.11 20.85 -3.78
N SER A 8 -21.05 19.52 -3.70
CA SER A 8 -19.98 18.83 -2.99
C SER A 8 -18.60 19.07 -3.61
N ILE A 9 -18.49 19.14 -4.95
CA ILE A 9 -17.20 19.46 -5.61
C ILE A 9 -16.80 20.92 -5.34
N GLU A 10 -17.75 21.83 -5.33
CA GLU A 10 -17.51 23.25 -5.06
C GLU A 10 -17.13 23.49 -3.59
N GLU A 11 -17.78 22.80 -2.65
CA GLU A 11 -17.43 22.78 -1.23
C GLU A 11 -16.03 22.20 -0.98
N LEU A 12 -15.72 21.06 -1.59
CA LEU A 12 -14.41 20.44 -1.46
C LEU A 12 -13.30 21.33 -2.03
N ARG A 13 -13.54 21.99 -3.17
CA ARG A 13 -12.52 22.84 -3.79
C ARG A 13 -12.30 24.16 -3.04
N ASN A 14 -13.31 24.69 -2.35
CA ASN A 14 -13.22 25.94 -1.59
C ASN A 14 -12.76 25.74 -0.13
N ASN A 15 -13.07 24.59 0.49
CA ASN A 15 -12.73 24.32 1.90
C ASN A 15 -11.57 23.32 2.09
N VAL A 16 -11.07 22.68 1.03
CA VAL A 16 -9.92 21.77 1.11
C VAL A 16 -8.74 22.36 0.34
N THR A 17 -7.63 22.54 1.04
CA THR A 17 -6.35 22.89 0.44
C THR A 17 -5.68 21.63 -0.08
N LEU A 18 -5.61 21.51 -1.41
CA LEU A 18 -4.82 20.45 -2.04
C LEU A 18 -3.33 20.83 -1.98
N PRO A 19 -2.44 19.87 -1.63
CA PRO A 19 -1.02 20.13 -1.64
C PRO A 19 -0.53 20.42 -3.07
N PRO A 20 0.54 21.22 -3.23
CA PRO A 20 1.19 21.41 -4.51
C PRO A 20 1.56 20.07 -5.14
N LYS A 21 1.44 19.97 -6.47
CA LYS A 21 1.73 18.72 -7.19
C LYS A 21 3.11 18.15 -6.87
N ALA A 22 4.11 19.01 -6.67
CA ALA A 22 5.47 18.59 -6.31
C ALA A 22 5.55 17.87 -4.95
N GLU A 23 4.82 18.35 -3.94
CA GLU A 23 4.79 17.75 -2.61
C GLU A 23 4.01 16.42 -2.63
N SER A 24 2.87 16.41 -3.32
CA SER A 24 2.06 15.19 -3.53
C SER A 24 2.86 14.09 -4.26
N SER A 25 3.63 14.45 -5.28
CA SER A 25 4.48 13.49 -6.00
C SER A 25 5.63 12.96 -5.15
N ASN A 26 6.24 13.79 -4.30
CA ASN A 26 7.29 13.32 -3.38
C ASN A 26 6.72 12.28 -2.40
N LEU A 27 5.59 12.59 -1.78
CA LEU A 27 4.89 11.66 -0.89
C LEU A 27 4.50 10.36 -1.61
N MET A 28 4.02 10.45 -2.86
CA MET A 28 3.70 9.28 -3.68
C MET A 28 4.92 8.37 -3.91
N ILE A 29 6.09 8.95 -4.21
CA ILE A 29 7.32 8.19 -4.41
C ILE A 29 7.74 7.49 -3.12
N ILE A 30 7.67 8.19 -1.98
CA ILE A 30 7.99 7.61 -0.67
C ILE A 30 7.10 6.38 -0.41
N VAL A 31 5.79 6.52 -0.59
CA VAL A 31 4.84 5.40 -0.42
C VAL A 31 5.16 4.24 -1.36
N ALA A 32 5.43 4.52 -2.64
CA ALA A 32 5.77 3.49 -3.62
C ALA A 32 7.03 2.70 -3.23
N VAL A 33 8.06 3.37 -2.72
CA VAL A 33 9.29 2.71 -2.24
C VAL A 33 8.97 1.79 -1.07
N PHE A 34 8.22 2.26 -0.07
CA PHE A 34 7.82 1.42 1.06
C PHE A 34 7.00 0.21 0.63
N SER A 35 6.05 0.38 -0.31
CA SER A 35 5.26 -0.74 -0.84
C SER A 35 6.13 -1.82 -1.48
N ILE A 36 7.17 -1.44 -2.24
CA ILE A 36 8.11 -2.40 -2.84
C ILE A 36 8.91 -3.14 -1.75
N VAL A 37 9.42 -2.41 -0.75
CA VAL A 37 10.18 -3.01 0.36
C VAL A 37 9.31 -4.00 1.13
N PHE A 38 8.06 -3.64 1.45
CA PHE A 38 7.13 -4.55 2.12
C PHE A 38 6.80 -5.77 1.27
N ALA A 39 6.59 -5.61 -0.03
CA ALA A 39 6.32 -6.74 -0.93
C ALA A 39 7.50 -7.74 -0.96
N LEU A 40 8.74 -7.26 -0.98
CA LEU A 40 9.93 -8.11 -0.90
C LEU A 40 10.04 -8.78 0.47
N ALA A 41 9.71 -8.07 1.55
CA ALA A 41 9.72 -8.63 2.90
C ALA A 41 8.68 -9.76 3.05
N THR A 42 7.45 -9.56 2.59
CA THR A 42 6.41 -10.61 2.64
C THR A 42 6.80 -11.81 1.79
N TRP A 43 7.36 -11.58 0.60
CA TRP A 43 7.87 -12.67 -0.24
C TRP A 43 8.98 -13.48 0.46
N GLY A 44 9.89 -12.80 1.15
CA GLY A 44 10.94 -13.46 1.95
C GLY A 44 10.36 -14.30 3.08
N VAL A 45 9.38 -13.75 3.82
CA VAL A 45 8.67 -14.48 4.89
C VAL A 45 7.97 -15.72 4.33
N ASP A 46 7.20 -15.59 3.24
CA ASP A 46 6.49 -16.71 2.62
C ASP A 46 7.45 -17.85 2.24
N THR A 47 8.60 -17.50 1.67
CA THR A 47 9.63 -18.46 1.27
C THR A 47 10.25 -19.17 2.47
N VAL A 48 10.62 -18.42 3.51
CA VAL A 48 11.21 -19.01 4.73
C VAL A 48 10.21 -19.93 5.42
N PHE A 49 8.97 -19.49 5.58
CA PHE A 49 7.92 -20.29 6.20
C PHE A 49 7.63 -21.57 5.41
N SER A 50 7.55 -21.49 4.08
CA SER A 50 7.33 -22.68 3.25
C SER A 50 8.44 -23.73 3.44
N ASN A 51 9.70 -23.29 3.46
CA ASN A 51 10.83 -24.20 3.69
C ASN A 51 10.83 -24.79 5.11
N LEU A 52 10.52 -23.98 6.13
CA LEU A 52 10.45 -24.46 7.52
C LEU A 52 9.34 -25.49 7.71
N VAL A 53 8.17 -25.24 7.11
CA VAL A 53 7.04 -26.18 7.13
C VAL A 53 7.43 -27.47 6.42
N GLN A 54 8.04 -27.39 5.24
CA GLN A 54 8.48 -28.58 4.51
C GLN A 54 9.48 -29.41 5.34
N LEU A 55 10.50 -28.77 5.92
CA LEU A 55 11.46 -29.44 6.80
C LEU A 55 10.81 -30.08 8.02
N TYR A 56 9.81 -29.44 8.61
CA TYR A 56 9.06 -30.00 9.74
C TYR A 56 8.32 -31.28 9.33
N PHE A 57 7.61 -31.26 8.21
CA PHE A 57 6.89 -32.44 7.72
C PHE A 57 7.83 -33.57 7.30
N GLU A 58 8.94 -33.27 6.65
CA GLU A 58 9.91 -34.26 6.17
C GLU A 58 10.71 -34.93 7.30
N ASN A 59 11.10 -34.19 8.34
CA ASN A 59 12.02 -34.70 9.38
C ASN A 59 11.33 -35.16 10.68
N ILE A 60 10.13 -34.67 10.98
CA ILE A 60 9.46 -34.96 12.26
C ILE A 60 8.25 -35.87 12.09
N LEU A 61 7.56 -35.81 10.94
CA LEU A 61 6.27 -36.46 10.75
C LEU A 61 6.32 -37.68 9.82
N ASN A 62 7.26 -37.71 8.89
CA ASN A 62 7.59 -38.87 8.03
C ASN A 62 8.72 -39.70 8.65
#